data_AF-A0A5M3MEL6-F1
#
_entry.id   AF-A0A5M3MEL6-F1
#
_cell.length_a   1.000
_cell.length_b   1.000
_cell.length_c   1.000
_cell.angle_alpha   90.00
_cell.angle_beta   90.00
_cell.angle_gamma   90.00
#
_symmetry.space_group_name_H-M   'P 1'
#
loop_
_entity.id
_entity.type
_entity.pdbx_description
1 polymer ?
#
loop_
_entity_poly.entity_id
_entity_poly.type
_entity_poly.pdbx_seq_one_letter_code
_entity_poly.pdbx_strand_id
1 'polypeptide(L)'
;MIIAGEQALDPSKLTPVNDGKATARTEDGTLSDLPPAYSQVASSSQQPLTRHPRTTNYLYISEQYNSLKGSYAIDPSMSIPSSVLPKLEDDETELDRKNLRLRTGNGSINVDILLVSLQGSAAPDDITRNRATLEASSEYGSVNIRLRTSGSVPPFHLKAHSSTGSLTINIPRSFHGFLKLKKQYSSIKLSDELAAESTALSAVDGVSMWFIGDFASFQGEWEGDEVEADTVHGSIKLRYVDEKEVGAAKSGFFSRIFGL
;
A
#
# COMPACT_ATOMS: atom_id res chain seq x y z
N MET A 1 31.51 1.01 49.44
CA MET A 1 32.74 1.79 49.67
C MET A 1 33.00 2.59 48.40
N ILE A 2 32.78 3.91 48.43
CA ILE A 2 33.31 4.97 47.54
C ILE A 2 32.82 4.96 46.06
N ILE A 3 32.36 6.04 45.39
CA ILE A 3 32.08 7.45 45.68
C ILE A 3 31.08 7.97 44.61
N ALA A 4 30.30 8.99 44.98
CA ALA A 4 29.36 9.77 44.16
C ALA A 4 30.05 10.70 43.12
N GLY A 5 29.30 11.10 42.10
CA GLY A 5 29.70 12.13 41.13
C GLY A 5 28.49 12.94 40.67
N GLU A 6 28.13 13.93 41.48
CA GLU A 6 27.14 14.99 41.24
C GLU A 6 27.86 16.21 40.66
N GLN A 7 27.41 16.77 39.53
CA GLN A 7 27.70 18.16 39.15
C GLN A 7 26.55 18.78 38.35
N ALA A 8 26.34 20.06 38.65
CA ALA A 8 25.11 20.83 38.53
C ALA A 8 25.07 21.81 37.34
N LEU A 9 23.92 22.48 37.24
CA LEU A 9 23.46 23.46 36.25
C LEU A 9 24.38 24.66 35.97
N ASP A 10 24.23 25.23 34.77
CA ASP A 10 24.44 26.67 34.52
C ASP A 10 23.28 27.28 33.70
N PRO A 11 22.45 28.16 34.30
CA PRO A 11 21.50 29.00 33.60
C PRO A 11 22.00 30.45 33.53
N SER A 12 21.99 31.05 32.32
CA SER A 12 21.71 32.47 32.02
C SER A 12 22.62 33.02 30.91
N LYS A 13 22.02 33.55 29.83
CA LYS A 13 22.39 34.91 29.40
C LYS A 13 21.35 35.56 28.50
N LEU A 14 20.99 36.76 28.96
CA LEU A 14 20.03 37.72 28.48
C LEU A 14 20.39 38.36 27.12
N THR A 15 19.34 38.81 26.44
CA THR A 15 19.28 39.75 25.31
C THR A 15 19.98 41.09 25.58
N PRO A 16 20.24 41.88 24.52
CA PRO A 16 19.63 43.21 24.51
C PRO A 16 18.99 43.64 23.17
N VAL A 17 17.96 44.44 23.34
CA VAL A 17 17.24 45.32 22.41
C VAL A 17 18.18 46.40 21.85
N ASN A 18 17.98 46.82 20.59
CA ASN A 18 18.25 48.21 20.22
C ASN A 18 17.36 48.70 19.06
N ASP A 19 16.56 49.71 19.36
CA ASP A 19 15.83 50.56 18.42
C ASP A 19 16.78 51.63 17.84
N GLY A 20 16.61 51.99 16.56
CA GLY A 20 17.51 52.93 15.88
C GLY A 20 16.95 53.56 14.61
N LYS A 21 16.05 54.52 14.81
CA LYS A 21 15.47 55.51 13.89
C LYS A 21 16.52 56.37 13.15
N ALA A 22 16.39 56.59 11.83
CA ALA A 22 16.64 57.88 11.16
C ALA A 22 16.34 57.88 9.64
N THR A 23 15.91 59.05 9.19
CA THR A 23 15.32 59.52 7.92
C THR A 23 16.32 60.08 6.90
N ALA A 24 16.07 59.93 5.60
CA ALA A 24 16.28 60.93 4.51
C ALA A 24 15.73 60.34 3.18
N ARG A 25 14.71 60.88 2.47
CA ARG A 25 14.53 62.12 1.69
C ARG A 25 15.15 62.09 0.27
N THR A 26 14.28 62.30 -0.74
CA THR A 26 14.53 62.77 -2.14
C THR A 26 15.17 61.72 -3.08
N GLU A 27 14.74 61.46 -4.32
CA GLU A 27 14.31 62.34 -5.42
C GLU A 27 13.33 61.69 -6.42
N ASP A 28 12.76 62.60 -7.20
CA ASP A 28 11.85 62.53 -8.35
C ASP A 28 12.41 61.70 -9.53
N GLY A 29 11.53 61.03 -10.27
CA GLY A 29 11.91 60.15 -11.38
C GLY A 29 10.72 59.72 -12.21
N THR A 30 10.58 60.33 -13.37
CA THR A 30 9.50 60.24 -14.35
C THR A 30 9.38 58.90 -15.09
N LEU A 31 8.13 58.61 -15.52
CA LEU A 31 7.73 57.90 -16.75
C LEU A 31 8.21 56.44 -16.94
N SER A 32 7.26 55.49 -16.99
CA SER A 32 7.07 54.54 -18.13
C SER A 32 5.94 53.54 -17.85
N ASP A 33 4.81 53.78 -18.52
CA ASP A 33 4.06 52.79 -19.32
C ASP A 33 4.18 51.31 -18.91
N LEU A 34 3.30 50.86 -18.00
CA LEU A 34 3.10 49.44 -17.76
C LEU A 34 2.07 48.90 -18.78
N PRO A 35 2.41 47.85 -19.55
CA PRO A 35 1.47 47.26 -20.50
C PRO A 35 0.25 46.67 -19.79
N PRO A 36 -0.89 46.53 -20.49
CA PRO A 36 -2.12 46.00 -19.94
C PRO A 36 -1.89 44.61 -19.33
N ALA A 37 -2.46 44.39 -18.15
CA ALA A 37 -2.49 43.10 -17.49
C ALA A 37 -3.03 42.05 -18.45
N TYR A 38 -2.16 41.15 -18.92
CA TYR A 38 -2.58 39.99 -19.68
C TYR A 38 -3.51 39.17 -18.80
N SER A 39 -4.77 39.15 -19.20
CA SER A 39 -5.80 38.22 -18.73
C SER A 39 -5.18 36.83 -18.60
N GLN A 40 -5.11 36.35 -17.36
CA GLN A 40 -4.80 34.96 -17.07
C GLN A 40 -5.87 34.12 -17.78
N VAL A 41 -5.52 33.60 -18.95
CA VAL A 41 -6.22 32.46 -19.53
C VAL A 41 -6.16 31.39 -18.47
N ALA A 42 -7.33 31.12 -17.88
CA ALA A 42 -7.52 29.98 -17.01
C ALA A 42 -7.12 28.77 -17.81
N SER A 43 -5.89 28.28 -17.60
CA SER A 43 -5.47 26.96 -17.98
C SER A 43 -6.38 26.02 -17.19
N SER A 44 -7.53 25.69 -17.80
CA SER A 44 -8.32 24.53 -17.44
C SER A 44 -7.40 23.35 -17.59
N SER A 45 -6.69 23.02 -16.51
CA SER A 45 -5.99 21.78 -16.33
C SER A 45 -7.08 20.72 -16.38
N GLN A 46 -7.33 20.22 -17.58
CA GLN A 46 -8.10 19.01 -17.79
C GLN A 46 -7.37 17.95 -16.96
N GLN A 47 -7.92 17.65 -15.78
CA GLN A 47 -7.45 16.52 -15.00
C GLN A 47 -7.45 15.32 -15.93
N PRO A 48 -6.36 14.53 -15.99
CA PRO A 48 -6.33 13.33 -16.80
C PRO A 48 -7.56 12.50 -16.43
N LEU A 49 -8.44 12.23 -17.40
CA LEU A 49 -9.51 11.26 -17.23
C LEU A 49 -8.82 9.94 -16.89
N THR A 50 -8.78 9.59 -15.60
CA THR A 50 -8.21 8.36 -15.10
C THR A 50 -9.07 7.23 -15.65
N ARG A 51 -8.64 6.64 -16.77
CA ARG A 51 -9.29 5.45 -17.31
C ARG A 51 -9.17 4.36 -16.25
N HIS A 52 -10.27 4.04 -15.60
CA HIS A 52 -10.33 2.90 -14.70
C HIS A 52 -9.99 1.63 -15.51
N PRO A 53 -9.17 0.71 -14.95
CA PRO A 53 -8.90 -0.55 -15.61
C PRO A 53 -10.23 -1.28 -15.85
N ARG A 54 -10.33 -1.98 -16.99
CA ARG A 54 -11.50 -2.80 -17.27
C ARG A 54 -11.58 -3.93 -16.25
N THR A 55 -12.78 -4.19 -15.76
CA THR A 55 -13.06 -5.29 -14.83
C THR A 55 -12.89 -6.63 -15.54
N THR A 56 -12.32 -7.60 -14.84
CA THR A 56 -12.15 -8.98 -15.30
C THR A 56 -12.25 -9.93 -14.10
N ASN A 57 -12.30 -11.23 -14.37
CA ASN A 57 -12.11 -12.30 -13.40
C ASN A 57 -11.06 -13.29 -13.93
N TYR A 58 -10.61 -14.20 -13.08
CA TYR A 58 -9.71 -15.32 -13.42
C TYR A 58 -8.49 -14.93 -14.28
N LEU A 59 -7.84 -13.81 -13.94
CA LEU A 59 -6.70 -13.29 -14.68
C LEU A 59 -5.40 -13.99 -14.24
N TYR A 60 -4.69 -14.61 -15.17
CA TYR A 60 -3.36 -15.19 -14.94
C TYR A 60 -2.32 -14.50 -15.83
N ILE A 61 -1.32 -13.87 -15.19
CA ILE A 61 -0.12 -13.35 -15.86
C ILE A 61 1.12 -14.03 -15.26
N SER A 62 1.96 -14.61 -16.11
CA SER A 62 3.21 -15.27 -15.72
C SER A 62 4.37 -14.79 -16.60
N GLU A 63 5.42 -14.27 -16.00
CA GLU A 63 6.59 -13.72 -16.68
C GLU A 63 7.88 -14.27 -16.10
N GLN A 64 8.71 -14.95 -16.90
CA GLN A 64 9.93 -15.58 -16.35
C GLN A 64 11.02 -14.56 -15.97
N TYR A 65 11.17 -13.48 -16.75
CA TYR A 65 12.30 -12.55 -16.62
C TYR A 65 11.90 -11.08 -16.59
N ASN A 66 10.59 -10.81 -16.57
CA ASN A 66 10.06 -9.45 -16.60
C ASN A 66 9.37 -9.12 -15.29
N SER A 67 9.47 -7.84 -14.92
CA SER A 67 8.69 -7.29 -13.82
C SER A 67 7.25 -7.05 -14.26
N LEU A 68 6.30 -7.35 -13.37
CA LEU A 68 4.88 -7.08 -13.59
C LEU A 68 4.52 -5.72 -12.99
N LYS A 69 3.98 -4.83 -13.82
CA LYS A 69 3.49 -3.52 -13.40
C LYS A 69 2.11 -3.27 -14.00
N GLY A 70 1.18 -2.78 -13.21
CA GLY A 70 -0.15 -2.45 -13.74
C GLY A 70 -1.21 -2.17 -12.70
N SER A 71 -2.42 -1.89 -13.20
CA SER A 71 -3.61 -1.78 -12.39
C SER A 71 -4.67 -2.73 -12.93
N TYR A 72 -5.26 -3.53 -12.04
CA TYR A 72 -6.22 -4.57 -12.40
C TYR A 72 -7.51 -4.36 -11.61
N ALA A 73 -8.65 -4.36 -12.28
CA ALA A 73 -9.95 -4.39 -11.61
C ALA A 73 -10.49 -5.81 -11.65
N ILE A 74 -10.73 -6.40 -10.47
CA ILE A 74 -11.19 -7.78 -10.34
C ILE A 74 -12.64 -7.78 -9.85
N ASP A 75 -13.51 -8.44 -10.60
CA ASP A 75 -14.91 -8.68 -10.26
C ASP A 75 -15.13 -10.20 -10.09
N PRO A 76 -15.18 -10.72 -8.85
CA PRO A 76 -15.37 -12.14 -8.60
C PRO A 76 -16.71 -12.69 -9.12
N SER A 77 -17.71 -11.82 -9.32
CA SER A 77 -19.04 -12.20 -9.81
C SER A 77 -19.11 -12.28 -11.34
N MET A 78 -18.08 -11.82 -12.05
CA MET A 78 -18.05 -11.85 -13.51
C MET A 78 -17.89 -13.29 -14.01
N SER A 79 -18.89 -13.74 -14.76
CA SER A 79 -18.86 -15.02 -15.47
C SER A 79 -17.98 -14.94 -16.71
N ILE A 80 -16.99 -15.82 -16.81
CA ILE A 80 -16.11 -15.93 -17.98
C ILE A 80 -16.32 -17.31 -18.63
N PRO A 81 -16.52 -17.38 -19.96
CA PRO A 81 -16.65 -18.66 -20.66
C PRO A 81 -15.44 -19.56 -20.41
N SER A 82 -15.67 -20.85 -20.11
CA SER A 82 -14.61 -21.81 -19.82
C SER A 82 -13.60 -21.99 -20.97
N SER A 83 -13.99 -21.70 -22.21
CA SER A 83 -13.12 -21.75 -23.38
C SER A 83 -11.99 -20.72 -23.39
N VAL A 84 -12.10 -19.64 -22.60
CA VAL A 84 -11.08 -18.59 -22.50
C VAL A 84 -10.43 -18.54 -21.13
N LEU A 85 -10.79 -19.45 -20.21
CA LEU A 85 -10.15 -19.53 -18.91
C LEU A 85 -8.73 -20.07 -19.05
N PRO A 86 -7.79 -19.57 -18.23
CA PRO A 86 -6.48 -20.20 -18.10
C PRO A 86 -6.62 -21.66 -17.71
N LYS A 87 -5.68 -22.50 -18.17
CA LYS A 87 -5.61 -23.89 -17.70
C LYS A 87 -5.36 -23.91 -16.19
N LEU A 88 -5.98 -24.86 -15.51
CA LEU A 88 -5.67 -25.17 -14.11
C LEU A 88 -4.29 -25.80 -14.02
N GLU A 89 -3.60 -25.57 -12.92
CA GLU A 89 -2.40 -26.33 -12.55
C GLU A 89 -2.82 -27.76 -12.13
N ASP A 90 -1.90 -28.73 -12.14
CA ASP A 90 -2.21 -30.15 -11.94
C ASP A 90 -2.92 -30.46 -10.60
N ASP A 91 -2.69 -29.64 -9.57
CA ASP A 91 -3.26 -29.77 -8.24
C ASP A 91 -4.41 -28.78 -7.95
N GLU A 92 -4.90 -28.06 -8.97
CA GLU A 92 -5.93 -27.05 -8.82
C GLU A 92 -7.27 -27.52 -9.39
N THR A 93 -8.35 -27.38 -8.63
CA THR A 93 -9.71 -27.62 -9.11
C THR A 93 -10.39 -26.31 -9.53
N GLU A 94 -11.52 -26.39 -10.25
CA GLU A 94 -12.32 -25.20 -10.55
C GLU A 94 -12.80 -24.45 -9.29
N LEU A 95 -12.93 -25.15 -8.15
CA LEU A 95 -13.28 -24.54 -6.86
C LEU A 95 -12.12 -23.74 -6.27
N ASP A 96 -10.88 -24.13 -6.58
CA ASP A 96 -9.67 -23.50 -6.07
C ASP A 96 -9.15 -22.39 -6.98
N ARG A 97 -9.77 -22.22 -8.16
CA ARG A 97 -9.35 -21.30 -9.21
C ARG A 97 -9.24 -19.87 -8.69
N LYS A 98 -8.04 -19.30 -8.81
CA LYS A 98 -7.77 -17.92 -8.37
C LYS A 98 -8.42 -16.89 -9.27
N ASN A 99 -9.02 -15.85 -8.68
CA ASN A 99 -9.57 -14.70 -9.41
C ASN A 99 -8.45 -13.84 -10.03
N LEU A 100 -7.27 -13.84 -9.40
CA LEU A 100 -6.06 -13.21 -9.91
C LEU A 100 -4.83 -14.04 -9.52
N ARG A 101 -3.98 -14.37 -10.50
CA ARG A 101 -2.66 -14.99 -10.28
C ARG A 101 -1.59 -14.22 -11.05
N LEU A 102 -0.62 -13.67 -10.32
CA LEU A 102 0.52 -12.96 -10.87
C LEU A 102 1.81 -13.68 -10.46
N ARG A 103 2.60 -14.13 -11.44
CA ARG A 103 3.84 -14.86 -11.17
C ARG A 103 5.01 -14.27 -11.94
N THR A 104 6.16 -14.16 -11.27
CA THR A 104 7.42 -13.85 -11.95
C THR A 104 8.59 -14.66 -11.41
N GLY A 105 9.50 -15.06 -12.30
CA GLY A 105 10.74 -15.73 -11.90
C GLY A 105 11.79 -14.72 -11.44
N ASN A 106 12.23 -13.87 -12.36
CA ASN A 106 13.19 -12.81 -12.10
C ASN A 106 12.57 -11.46 -12.48
N GLY A 107 12.04 -10.76 -11.49
CA GLY A 107 11.26 -9.56 -11.70
C GLY A 107 10.49 -9.17 -10.44
N SER A 108 10.22 -7.88 -10.30
CA SER A 108 9.37 -7.40 -9.22
C SER A 108 7.92 -7.30 -9.67
N ILE A 109 6.99 -7.47 -8.74
CA ILE A 109 5.56 -7.21 -8.95
C ILE A 109 5.24 -5.87 -8.29
N ASN A 110 4.64 -4.95 -9.04
CA ASN A 110 4.15 -3.67 -8.51
C ASN A 110 2.78 -3.36 -9.10
N VAL A 111 1.73 -3.64 -8.32
CA VAL A 111 0.36 -3.67 -8.83
C VAL A 111 -0.62 -2.96 -7.92
N ASP A 112 -1.59 -2.30 -8.55
CA ASP A 112 -2.76 -1.72 -7.89
C ASP A 112 -4.00 -2.55 -8.27
N ILE A 113 -4.55 -3.25 -7.30
CA ILE A 113 -5.70 -4.13 -7.46
C ILE A 113 -6.93 -3.40 -6.94
N LEU A 114 -7.93 -3.24 -7.78
CA LEU A 114 -9.25 -2.76 -7.38
C LEU A 114 -10.22 -3.95 -7.37
N LEU A 115 -10.55 -4.45 -6.18
CA LEU A 115 -11.61 -5.42 -6.01
C LEU A 115 -12.95 -4.69 -6.08
N VAL A 116 -13.81 -5.09 -7.03
CA VAL A 116 -15.14 -4.52 -7.22
C VAL A 116 -16.21 -5.58 -7.01
N SER A 117 -17.39 -5.13 -6.62
CA SER A 117 -18.61 -5.92 -6.70
C SER A 117 -19.63 -5.10 -7.47
N LEU A 118 -20.07 -5.61 -8.62
CA LEU A 118 -21.00 -4.92 -9.53
C LEU A 118 -22.46 -5.31 -9.30
N GLN A 119 -22.77 -6.11 -8.28
CA GLN A 119 -24.14 -6.59 -8.04
C GLN A 119 -24.54 -6.57 -6.57
N GLY A 120 -25.65 -5.89 -6.28
CA GLY A 120 -26.47 -6.10 -5.09
C GLY A 120 -27.33 -7.36 -5.18
N SER A 121 -26.84 -8.43 -5.81
CA SER A 121 -27.58 -9.67 -6.04
C SER A 121 -26.72 -10.91 -5.80
N ALA A 122 -26.50 -11.23 -4.52
CA ALA A 122 -26.42 -12.62 -4.12
C ALA A 122 -27.66 -12.89 -3.26
N ALA A 123 -28.56 -13.74 -3.75
CA ALA A 123 -29.60 -14.31 -2.92
C ALA A 123 -28.91 -15.09 -1.77
N PRO A 124 -29.46 -15.06 -0.55
CA PRO A 124 -28.79 -15.57 0.66
C PRO A 124 -28.57 -17.10 0.72
N ASP A 125 -29.01 -17.87 -0.28
CA ASP A 125 -29.17 -19.32 -0.19
C ASP A 125 -28.25 -20.16 -1.08
N ASP A 126 -27.26 -19.58 -1.80
CA ASP A 126 -26.24 -20.39 -2.48
C ASP A 126 -24.97 -20.51 -1.63
N ILE A 127 -24.92 -21.60 -0.86
CA ILE A 127 -24.02 -21.87 0.26
C ILE A 127 -22.64 -22.33 -0.24
N THR A 128 -21.93 -21.44 -0.94
CA THR A 128 -20.46 -21.40 -0.93
C THR A 128 -20.05 -19.93 -1.12
N ARG A 129 -19.94 -19.22 0.00
CA ARG A 129 -19.57 -17.79 0.11
C ARG A 129 -18.21 -17.57 -0.57
N ASN A 130 -18.24 -17.25 -1.87
CA ASN A 130 -17.08 -17.37 -2.74
C ASN A 130 -16.12 -16.19 -2.52
N ARG A 131 -15.24 -16.35 -1.53
CA ARG A 131 -14.16 -15.43 -1.19
C ARG A 131 -13.32 -15.13 -2.44
N ALA A 132 -13.03 -13.87 -2.70
CA ALA A 132 -12.13 -13.51 -3.80
C ALA A 132 -10.71 -13.97 -3.48
N THR A 133 -10.12 -14.84 -4.30
CA THR A 133 -8.77 -15.37 -4.09
C THR A 133 -7.77 -14.72 -5.04
N LEU A 134 -6.75 -14.07 -4.46
CA LEU A 134 -5.74 -13.28 -5.16
C LEU A 134 -4.35 -13.81 -4.81
N GLU A 135 -3.49 -14.00 -5.79
CA GLU A 135 -2.15 -14.54 -5.61
C GLU A 135 -1.10 -13.71 -6.37
N ALA A 136 -0.02 -13.35 -5.69
CA ALA A 136 1.15 -12.72 -6.31
C ALA A 136 2.45 -13.33 -5.79
N SER A 137 3.27 -13.89 -6.67
CA SER A 137 4.52 -14.57 -6.31
C SER A 137 5.70 -14.15 -7.19
N SER A 138 6.86 -13.93 -6.56
CA SER A 138 8.13 -13.66 -7.23
C SER A 138 9.25 -14.52 -6.64
N GLU A 139 10.07 -15.19 -7.46
CA GLU A 139 11.24 -15.89 -6.91
C GLU A 139 12.36 -14.90 -6.58
N TYR A 140 12.67 -14.01 -7.52
CA TYR A 140 13.71 -13.00 -7.37
C TYR A 140 13.16 -11.62 -7.69
N GLY A 141 12.60 -10.97 -6.67
CA GLY A 141 12.05 -9.65 -6.78
C GLY A 141 11.10 -9.31 -5.65
N SER A 142 10.87 -8.01 -5.49
CA SER A 142 9.94 -7.50 -4.48
C SER A 142 8.52 -7.54 -4.99
N VAL A 143 7.55 -7.77 -4.09
CA VAL A 143 6.12 -7.76 -4.41
C VAL A 143 5.48 -6.60 -3.67
N ASN A 144 4.99 -5.63 -4.42
CA ASN A 144 4.31 -4.45 -3.93
C ASN A 144 2.87 -4.48 -4.41
N ILE A 145 1.93 -4.63 -3.48
CA ILE A 145 0.51 -4.76 -3.76
C ILE A 145 -0.21 -3.61 -3.07
N ARG A 146 -1.03 -2.90 -3.84
CA ARG A 146 -1.99 -1.95 -3.31
C ARG A 146 -3.39 -2.48 -3.59
N LEU A 147 -4.07 -2.99 -2.57
CA LEU A 147 -5.41 -3.55 -2.70
C LEU A 147 -6.44 -2.53 -2.24
N ARG A 148 -7.30 -2.12 -3.16
CA ARG A 148 -8.45 -1.23 -2.93
C ARG A 148 -9.73 -1.99 -3.14
N THR A 149 -10.77 -1.56 -2.44
CA THR A 149 -12.12 -2.09 -2.58
C THR A 149 -13.05 -0.96 -3.03
N SER A 150 -14.07 -1.30 -3.81
CA SER A 150 -15.12 -0.36 -4.22
C SER A 150 -16.48 -1.05 -4.15
N GLY A 151 -17.37 -0.49 -3.31
CA GLY A 151 -18.69 -1.07 -3.02
C GLY A 151 -18.64 -2.14 -1.91
N SER A 152 -19.72 -2.91 -1.80
CA SER A 152 -19.79 -4.08 -0.90
C SER A 152 -19.14 -5.27 -1.61
N VAL A 153 -17.83 -5.39 -1.44
CA VAL A 153 -17.06 -6.52 -2.00
C VAL A 153 -17.26 -7.77 -1.14
N PRO A 154 -17.20 -8.97 -1.74
CA PRO A 154 -17.09 -10.19 -0.94
C PRO A 154 -15.78 -10.17 -0.14
N PRO A 155 -15.69 -10.97 0.93
CA PRO A 155 -14.42 -11.18 1.62
C PRO A 155 -13.35 -11.68 0.66
N PHE A 156 -12.08 -11.42 0.95
CA PHE A 156 -10.98 -11.83 0.09
C PHE A 156 -9.87 -12.57 0.83
N HIS A 157 -9.13 -13.38 0.08
CA HIS A 157 -7.89 -14.01 0.50
C HIS A 157 -6.77 -13.59 -0.44
N LEU A 158 -5.82 -12.82 0.09
CA LEU A 158 -4.63 -12.38 -0.63
C LEU A 158 -3.42 -13.18 -0.17
N LYS A 159 -2.80 -13.91 -1.10
CA LYS A 159 -1.52 -14.60 -0.88
C LYS A 159 -0.39 -13.89 -1.62
N ALA A 160 0.65 -13.50 -0.89
CA ALA A 160 1.82 -12.83 -1.42
C ALA A 160 3.11 -13.57 -1.03
N HIS A 161 3.93 -13.92 -2.02
CA HIS A 161 5.16 -14.70 -1.82
C HIS A 161 6.37 -14.02 -2.47
N SER A 162 7.50 -14.02 -1.76
CA SER A 162 8.80 -13.69 -2.35
C SER A 162 9.94 -14.49 -1.74
N SER A 163 10.63 -15.32 -2.54
CA SER A 163 11.83 -16.04 -2.09
C SER A 163 12.95 -15.06 -1.74
N THR A 164 13.26 -14.13 -2.64
CA THR A 164 14.24 -13.06 -2.40
C THR A 164 13.66 -11.71 -2.82
N GLY A 165 13.31 -10.88 -1.83
CA GLY A 165 12.69 -9.58 -2.06
C GLY A 165 11.85 -9.14 -0.88
N SER A 166 11.45 -7.87 -0.86
CA SER A 166 10.53 -7.38 0.16
C SER A 166 9.08 -7.49 -0.31
N LEU A 167 8.18 -7.80 0.62
CA LEU A 167 6.75 -7.72 0.45
C LEU A 167 6.26 -6.40 1.04
N THR A 168 5.60 -5.57 0.24
CA THR A 168 4.87 -4.39 0.71
C THR A 168 3.40 -4.55 0.32
N ILE A 169 2.53 -4.74 1.30
CA ILE A 169 1.11 -4.96 1.07
C ILE A 169 0.34 -3.81 1.71
N ASN A 170 -0.46 -3.13 0.89
CA ASN A 170 -1.35 -2.07 1.34
C ASN A 170 -2.78 -2.60 1.23
N ILE A 171 -3.49 -2.69 2.36
CA ILE A 171 -4.86 -3.21 2.44
C ILE A 171 -5.87 -2.09 2.65
N PRO A 172 -7.15 -2.27 2.29
CA PRO A 172 -8.18 -1.26 2.55
C PRO A 172 -8.49 -1.17 4.06
N ARG A 173 -8.97 -0.01 4.52
CA ARG A 173 -9.47 0.18 5.90
C ARG A 173 -10.68 -0.70 6.23
N SER A 174 -11.39 -1.16 5.22
CA SER A 174 -12.50 -2.10 5.38
C SER A 174 -12.03 -3.52 5.70
N PHE A 175 -10.73 -3.79 5.65
CA PHE A 175 -10.19 -5.12 5.96
C PHE A 175 -10.52 -5.50 7.39
N HIS A 176 -11.14 -6.66 7.55
CA HIS A 176 -11.41 -7.26 8.85
C HIS A 176 -11.09 -8.74 8.75
N GLY A 177 -10.10 -9.20 9.52
CA GLY A 177 -9.68 -10.59 9.49
C GLY A 177 -8.21 -10.87 9.77
N PHE A 178 -7.74 -12.02 9.32
CA PHE A 178 -6.44 -12.58 9.72
C PHE A 178 -5.29 -12.08 8.85
N LEU A 179 -4.18 -11.78 9.52
CA LEU A 179 -2.87 -11.63 8.90
C LEU A 179 -1.99 -12.80 9.31
N LYS A 180 -1.54 -13.59 8.35
CA LYS A 180 -0.58 -14.69 8.55
C LYS A 180 0.72 -14.34 7.84
N LEU A 181 1.73 -13.96 8.63
CA LEU A 181 2.98 -13.41 8.13
C LEU A 181 4.11 -14.38 8.45
N LYS A 182 4.73 -14.96 7.42
CA LYS A 182 5.81 -15.94 7.58
C LYS A 182 7.15 -15.38 7.11
N LYS A 183 8.17 -15.54 7.92
CA LYS A 183 9.55 -15.15 7.63
C LYS A 183 10.55 -16.23 8.02
N GLN A 184 11.63 -16.36 7.26
CA GLN A 184 12.76 -17.19 7.64
C GLN A 184 13.93 -16.34 8.17
N TYR A 185 14.46 -15.43 7.36
CA TYR A 185 15.62 -14.58 7.71
C TYR A 185 15.31 -13.09 7.57
N SER A 186 14.09 -12.71 7.95
CA SER A 186 13.43 -11.48 7.51
C SER A 186 12.93 -10.65 8.70
N SER A 187 12.36 -9.48 8.42
CA SER A 187 11.62 -8.67 9.39
C SER A 187 10.16 -8.52 8.99
N ILE A 188 9.28 -8.46 9.98
CA ILE A 188 7.85 -8.16 9.78
C ILE A 188 7.60 -6.80 10.44
N LYS A 189 6.94 -5.90 9.72
CA LYS A 189 6.54 -4.59 10.22
C LYS A 189 5.09 -4.30 9.81
N LEU A 190 4.24 -4.05 10.80
CA LEU A 190 2.95 -3.38 10.60
C LEU A 190 3.17 -1.87 10.72
N SER A 191 2.39 -1.06 10.01
CA SER A 191 2.31 0.37 10.30
C SER A 191 1.73 0.63 11.69
N ASP A 192 1.98 1.81 12.24
CA ASP A 192 1.53 2.16 13.58
C ASP A 192 0.00 2.13 13.69
N GLU A 193 -0.70 2.62 12.66
CA GLU A 193 -2.17 2.60 12.61
C GLU A 193 -2.73 1.18 12.49
N LEU A 194 -2.16 0.36 11.61
CA LEU A 194 -2.56 -1.04 11.46
C LEU A 194 -2.29 -1.84 12.72
N ALA A 195 -1.13 -1.61 13.36
CA ALA A 195 -0.75 -2.26 14.60
C ALA A 195 -1.71 -1.91 15.75
N ALA A 196 -2.14 -0.64 15.84
CA ALA A 196 -3.08 -0.17 16.85
C ALA A 196 -4.47 -0.82 16.74
N GLU A 197 -4.89 -1.23 15.55
CA GLU A 197 -6.17 -1.91 15.29
C GLU A 197 -6.04 -3.45 15.22
N SER A 198 -4.84 -3.97 15.51
CA SER A 198 -4.54 -5.40 15.44
C SER A 198 -4.44 -6.05 16.82
N THR A 199 -4.90 -7.29 16.91
CA THR A 199 -4.69 -8.19 18.04
C THR A 199 -3.65 -9.23 17.65
N ALA A 200 -2.51 -9.27 18.34
CA ALA A 200 -1.52 -10.32 18.17
C ALA A 200 -2.05 -11.65 18.72
N LEU A 201 -2.03 -12.71 17.92
CA LEU A 201 -2.53 -14.03 18.31
C LEU A 201 -1.40 -15.03 18.58
N SER A 202 -0.38 -15.05 17.72
CA SER A 202 0.77 -15.94 17.89
C SER A 202 2.01 -15.44 17.18
N ALA A 203 3.18 -15.87 17.67
CA ALA A 203 4.47 -15.66 17.03
C ALA A 203 5.36 -16.88 17.32
N VAL A 204 5.37 -17.85 16.41
CA VAL A 204 6.06 -19.15 16.57
C VAL A 204 6.81 -19.48 15.28
N ASP A 205 8.08 -19.88 15.40
CA ASP A 205 8.91 -20.36 14.28
C ASP A 205 8.90 -19.46 13.03
N GLY A 206 9.01 -18.15 13.25
CA GLY A 206 9.01 -17.17 12.17
C GLY A 206 7.64 -16.92 11.52
N VAL A 207 6.57 -17.54 12.02
CA VAL A 207 5.19 -17.25 11.66
C VAL A 207 4.57 -16.35 12.71
N SER A 208 4.01 -15.22 12.30
CA SER A 208 3.25 -14.32 13.15
C SER A 208 1.80 -14.25 12.67
N MET A 209 0.86 -14.45 13.57
CA MET A 209 -0.57 -14.33 13.30
C MET A 209 -1.14 -13.13 14.05
N TRP A 210 -1.89 -12.32 13.32
CA TRP A 210 -2.62 -11.17 13.84
C TRP A 210 -4.07 -11.22 13.37
N PHE A 211 -4.94 -10.54 14.08
CA PHE A 211 -6.32 -10.31 13.67
C PHE A 211 -6.60 -8.82 13.69
N ILE A 212 -7.24 -8.29 12.64
CA ILE A 212 -7.66 -6.89 12.55
C ILE A 212 -9.16 -6.82 12.78
N GLY A 213 -9.56 -6.02 13.77
CA GLY A 213 -10.95 -5.86 14.20
C GLY A 213 -11.26 -6.55 15.53
N ASP A 214 -12.56 -6.71 15.83
CA ASP A 214 -13.02 -7.29 17.10
C ASP A 214 -12.91 -8.82 17.11
N PHE A 215 -11.81 -9.32 17.69
CA PHE A 215 -11.56 -10.76 17.83
C PHE A 215 -12.54 -11.45 18.80
N ALA A 216 -13.20 -10.73 19.73
CA ALA A 216 -14.14 -11.34 20.66
C ALA A 216 -15.41 -11.86 19.95
N SER A 217 -15.69 -11.34 18.75
CA SER A 217 -16.79 -11.80 17.90
C SER A 217 -16.49 -13.12 17.16
N PHE A 218 -15.26 -13.62 17.22
CA PHE A 218 -14.83 -14.82 16.51
C PHE A 218 -15.34 -16.11 17.19
N GLN A 219 -16.09 -16.93 16.46
CA GLN A 219 -16.74 -18.14 16.97
C GLN A 219 -16.22 -19.46 16.34
N GLY A 220 -14.99 -19.47 15.80
CA GLY A 220 -14.32 -20.69 15.36
C GLY A 220 -13.99 -20.73 13.87
N GLU A 221 -14.99 -20.82 12.98
CA GLU A 221 -14.73 -20.80 11.53
C GLU A 221 -14.63 -19.37 11.00
N TRP A 222 -13.57 -19.09 10.25
CA TRP A 222 -13.32 -17.76 9.68
C TRP A 222 -13.68 -17.70 8.20
N GLU A 223 -14.55 -16.78 7.84
CA GLU A 223 -14.99 -16.56 6.46
C GLU A 223 -14.77 -15.13 5.95
N GLY A 224 -14.17 -14.26 6.79
CA GLY A 224 -13.95 -12.84 6.45
C GLY A 224 -12.71 -12.63 5.58
N ASP A 225 -11.97 -11.53 5.76
CA ASP A 225 -10.77 -11.27 4.95
C ASP A 225 -9.53 -12.01 5.49
N GLU A 226 -8.55 -12.26 4.63
CA GLU A 226 -7.27 -12.85 5.02
C GLU A 226 -6.14 -12.41 4.11
N VAL A 227 -4.98 -12.19 4.74
CA VAL A 227 -3.72 -11.96 4.06
C VAL A 227 -2.71 -12.98 4.54
N GLU A 228 -2.21 -13.79 3.62
CA GLU A 228 -1.03 -14.63 3.83
C GLU A 228 0.15 -14.01 3.09
N ALA A 229 1.21 -13.67 3.82
CA ALA A 229 2.42 -13.09 3.24
C ALA A 229 3.64 -13.88 3.71
N ASP A 230 4.46 -14.34 2.78
CA ASP A 230 5.60 -15.16 3.12
C ASP A 230 6.87 -14.81 2.34
N THR A 231 8.00 -14.72 3.05
CA THR A 231 9.30 -14.46 2.44
C THR A 231 10.44 -15.19 3.12
N VAL A 232 11.41 -15.66 2.33
CA VAL A 232 12.63 -16.30 2.85
C VAL A 232 13.66 -15.24 3.20
N HIS A 233 14.04 -14.42 2.22
CA HIS A 233 15.03 -13.35 2.34
C HIS A 233 14.43 -11.99 1.98
N GLY A 234 14.19 -11.15 2.99
CA GLY A 234 13.63 -9.82 2.75
C GLY A 234 12.97 -9.19 3.97
N SER A 235 11.91 -8.43 3.72
CA SER A 235 11.07 -7.85 4.78
C SER A 235 9.61 -7.86 4.34
N ILE A 236 8.71 -8.00 5.30
CA ILE A 236 7.27 -7.89 5.11
C ILE A 236 6.80 -6.60 5.75
N LYS A 237 6.15 -5.74 4.97
CA LYS A 237 5.56 -4.48 5.42
C LYS A 237 4.08 -4.48 5.08
N LEU A 238 3.23 -4.35 6.09
CA LEU A 238 1.78 -4.19 5.92
C LEU A 238 1.34 -2.82 6.44
N ARG A 239 0.40 -2.20 5.71
CA ARG A 239 -0.21 -0.91 6.09
C ARG A 239 -1.57 -0.72 5.42
N TYR A 240 -2.33 0.29 5.81
CA TYR A 240 -3.50 0.70 5.06
C TYR A 240 -3.13 1.48 3.79
N VAL A 241 -4.00 1.42 2.78
CA VAL A 241 -3.82 2.08 1.47
C VAL A 241 -3.77 3.62 1.54
N ASP A 242 -4.49 4.21 2.50
CA ASP A 242 -4.64 5.64 2.68
C ASP A 242 -3.59 6.24 3.63
N GLU A 243 -2.82 5.40 4.32
CA GLU A 243 -1.71 5.85 5.16
C GLU A 243 -0.65 6.57 4.33
N LYS A 244 -0.26 7.74 4.82
CA LYS A 244 0.88 8.48 4.27
C LYS A 244 2.15 7.90 4.89
N GLU A 245 3.17 7.66 4.07
CA GLU A 245 4.50 7.38 4.62
C GLU A 245 4.98 8.58 5.43
N VAL A 246 4.90 8.47 6.76
CA VAL A 246 5.53 9.39 7.71
C VAL A 246 7.03 9.15 7.63
N GLY A 247 7.67 9.68 6.59
CA GLY A 247 9.08 9.42 6.32
C GLY A 247 9.55 9.63 4.88
N ALA A 248 8.64 9.79 3.92
CA ALA A 248 9.01 10.32 2.60
C ALA A 248 9.26 11.83 2.68
N ALA A 249 10.25 12.23 3.50
CA ALA A 249 10.88 13.52 3.37
C ALA A 249 11.34 13.62 1.91
N LYS A 250 10.73 14.57 1.19
CA LYS A 250 11.03 14.98 -0.18
C LYS A 250 12.48 14.63 -0.54
N SER A 251 12.68 13.58 -1.33
CA SER A 251 13.94 13.36 -2.03
C SER A 251 14.10 14.53 -2.98
N GLY A 252 14.79 15.57 -2.51
CA GLY A 252 15.08 16.80 -3.24
C GLY A 252 15.89 16.48 -4.48
N PHE A 253 15.21 16.29 -5.60
CA PHE A 253 15.78 16.52 -6.90
C PHE A 253 16.05 18.03 -7.02
N PHE A 254 17.30 18.37 -7.32
CA PHE A 254 17.81 19.72 -7.66
C PHE A 254 17.94 20.72 -6.51
N SER A 255 19.07 20.69 -5.79
CA SER A 255 19.84 21.92 -5.47
C SER A 255 21.13 21.61 -4.71
N ARG A 256 22.26 21.54 -5.41
CA ARG A 256 23.62 21.94 -4.99
C ARG A 256 24.55 21.74 -6.19
N ILE A 257 24.70 22.75 -7.05
CA ILE A 257 25.58 23.93 -6.94
C ILE A 257 26.97 23.62 -7.51
N PHE A 258 27.22 24.23 -8.67
CA PHE A 258 28.52 24.61 -9.19
C PHE A 258 29.32 25.45 -8.18
N GLY A 259 30.64 25.30 -8.17
CA GLY A 259 31.56 26.39 -7.84
C GLY A 259 32.38 26.21 -6.57
N LEU A 260 33.56 25.62 -6.70
CA LEU A 260 34.85 26.33 -6.83
C LEU A 260 35.94 25.36 -7.27
#